data_AF-A0A1F2YC29-F1
#
_entry.id   AF-A0A1F2YC29-F1
#
_cell.length_a   1.000
_cell.length_b   1.000
_cell.length_c   1.000
_cell.angle_alpha   90.00
_cell.angle_beta   90.00
_cell.angle_gamma   90.00
#
_symmetry.space_group_name_H-M   'P 1'
#
loop_
_entity.id
_entity.type
_entity.pdbx_description
1 polymer ?
#
loop_
_entity_poly.entity_id
_entity_poly.type
_entity_poly.pdbx_seq_one_letter_code
_entity_poly.pdbx_strand_id
1 'polypeptide(L)'
;MLRFTYKDVQERPRLCQQTIQQLVGRITGDSSGILKGMKVLDREIIRMAMDSTHPVTVQDVVVRFALGRRAAARHLKKLSEVDWLEPIGGPLRIHAYRIHPSRSHIQL
;
A
#
# COMPACT_ATOMS: atom_id res chain seq x y z
N MET A 1 -2.50 18.67 -12.46
CA MET A 1 -1.81 19.36 -11.34
C MET A 1 -2.88 20.07 -10.51
N LEU A 2 -2.99 19.80 -9.21
CA LEU A 2 -3.96 20.45 -8.32
C LEU A 2 -3.34 21.75 -7.78
N ARG A 3 -4.05 22.88 -7.87
CA ARG A 3 -3.59 24.19 -7.40
C ARG A 3 -4.67 24.85 -6.56
N PHE A 4 -4.26 25.39 -5.41
CA PHE A 4 -5.08 26.23 -4.54
C PHE A 4 -4.37 27.56 -4.36
N THR A 5 -5.11 28.67 -4.43
CA THR A 5 -4.53 29.95 -4.02
C THR A 5 -4.47 30.03 -2.49
N TYR A 6 -3.59 30.87 -1.95
CA TYR A 6 -3.53 31.10 -0.51
C TYR A 6 -4.90 31.54 0.05
N LYS A 7 -5.63 32.36 -0.72
CA LYS A 7 -6.97 32.83 -0.39
C LYS A 7 -7.99 31.69 -0.32
N ASP A 8 -7.95 30.75 -1.26
CA ASP A 8 -8.86 29.58 -1.26
C ASP A 8 -8.67 28.72 -0.01
N VAL A 9 -7.43 28.57 0.44
CA VAL A 9 -7.11 27.80 1.66
C VAL A 9 -7.64 28.50 2.91
N GLN A 10 -7.52 29.83 3.02
CA GLN A 10 -8.02 30.59 4.16
C GLN A 10 -9.55 30.71 4.17
N GLU A 11 -10.15 31.08 3.04
CA GLU A 11 -11.58 31.43 2.98
C GLU A 11 -12.48 30.23 2.74
N ARG A 12 -11.97 29.18 2.07
CA ARG A 12 -12.76 28.02 1.64
C ARG A 12 -12.08 26.68 1.94
N PRO A 13 -11.57 26.44 3.17
CA PRO A 13 -10.79 25.24 3.50
C PRO A 13 -11.55 23.93 3.22
N ARG A 14 -12.87 23.92 3.44
CA ARG A 14 -13.72 22.74 3.19
C ARG A 14 -13.75 22.35 1.70
N LEU A 15 -13.79 23.32 0.79
CA LEU A 15 -13.80 23.06 -0.65
C LEU A 15 -12.47 22.45 -1.10
N CYS A 16 -11.36 22.97 -0.58
CA CYS A 16 -10.02 22.43 -0.85
C CYS A 16 -9.90 20.99 -0.33
N GLN A 17 -10.33 20.72 0.90
CA GLN A 17 -10.37 19.38 1.49
C GLN A 17 -11.21 18.41 0.66
N GLN A 18 -12.42 18.82 0.26
CA GLN A 18 -13.30 17.99 -0.55
C GLN A 18 -12.70 17.69 -1.92
N THR A 19 -12.06 18.69 -2.55
CA THR A 19 -11.37 18.50 -3.84
C THR A 19 -10.23 17.50 -3.72
N ILE A 20 -9.42 17.61 -2.66
CA ILE A 20 -8.36 16.63 -2.35
C ILE A 20 -8.96 15.24 -2.14
N GLN A 21 -10.01 15.12 -1.32
CA GLN A 21 -10.66 13.83 -1.05
C GLN A 21 -11.23 13.19 -2.32
N GLN A 22 -11.88 13.96 -3.19
CA GLN A 22 -12.39 13.47 -4.48
C GLN A 22 -11.27 13.03 -5.41
N LEU A 23 -10.16 13.78 -5.47
CA LEU A 23 -9.00 13.41 -6.27
C LEU A 23 -8.37 12.11 -5.76
N VAL A 24 -8.13 12.02 -4.44
CA VAL A 24 -7.62 10.80 -3.78
C VAL A 24 -8.57 9.63 -4.04
N GLY A 25 -9.88 9.84 -3.92
CA GLY A 25 -10.89 8.81 -4.20
C GLY A 25 -10.85 8.30 -5.62
N ARG A 26 -10.59 9.15 -6.63
CA ARG A 26 -10.44 8.71 -8.03
C ARG A 26 -9.16 7.92 -8.25
N ILE A 27 -8.04 8.39 -7.72
CA ILE A 27 -6.73 7.73 -7.84
C ILE A 27 -6.75 6.36 -7.14
N THR A 28 -7.41 6.28 -5.98
CA THR A 28 -7.48 5.05 -5.19
C THR A 28 -8.63 4.13 -5.60
N GLY A 29 -9.71 4.68 -6.14
CA GLY A 29 -10.94 3.97 -6.49
C GLY A 29 -10.84 3.09 -7.74
N ASP A 30 -9.87 3.34 -8.62
CA ASP A 30 -9.62 2.55 -9.83
C ASP A 30 -8.82 1.26 -9.54
N SER A 31 -9.13 0.62 -8.41
CA SER A 31 -8.53 -0.68 -8.10
C SER A 31 -9.23 -1.73 -8.95
N SER A 32 -8.47 -2.48 -9.76
CA SER A 32 -8.97 -3.66 -10.46
C SER A 32 -9.82 -4.54 -9.54
N GLY A 33 -10.86 -5.21 -10.06
CA GLY A 33 -11.84 -5.95 -9.24
C GLY A 33 -11.22 -6.94 -8.25
N ILE A 34 -10.00 -7.40 -8.51
CA ILE A 34 -9.16 -8.27 -7.68
C ILE A 34 -8.78 -7.62 -6.32
N LEU A 35 -8.69 -6.29 -6.26
CA LEU A 35 -8.31 -5.53 -5.06
C LEU A 35 -9.51 -4.94 -4.30
N LYS A 36 -10.73 -5.16 -4.80
CA LYS A 36 -11.95 -4.60 -4.22
C LYS A 36 -12.16 -5.16 -2.80
N GLY A 37 -12.24 -4.27 -1.80
CA GLY A 37 -12.37 -4.64 -0.38
C GLY A 37 -11.05 -4.78 0.37
N MET A 38 -9.91 -4.70 -0.32
CA MET A 38 -8.60 -4.63 0.32
C MET A 38 -8.35 -3.24 0.92
N LYS A 39 -7.70 -3.18 2.09
CA LYS A 39 -7.30 -1.90 2.69
C LYS A 39 -6.31 -1.19 1.77
N VAL A 40 -6.41 0.14 1.66
CA VAL A 40 -5.49 0.95 0.83
C VAL A 40 -4.02 0.67 1.19
N LEU A 41 -3.70 0.58 2.47
CA LEU A 41 -2.36 0.26 2.93
C LEU A 41 -1.87 -1.12 2.47
N ASP A 42 -2.73 -2.14 2.49
CA ASP A 42 -2.40 -3.48 2.02
C ASP A 42 -2.05 -3.44 0.52
N ARG A 43 -2.83 -2.69 -0.28
CA ARG A 43 -2.56 -2.48 -1.72
C ARG A 43 -1.23 -1.79 -1.98
N GLU A 44 -0.93 -0.73 -1.25
CA GLU A 44 0.33 -0.01 -1.42
C GLU A 44 1.54 -0.84 -0.99
N ILE A 45 1.38 -1.73 0.01
CA ILE A 45 2.43 -2.70 0.37
C ILE A 45 2.65 -3.71 -0.77
N ILE A 46 1.59 -4.20 -1.43
CA ILE A 46 1.73 -5.08 -2.60
C ILE A 46 2.42 -4.32 -3.74
N ARG A 47 1.98 -3.09 -4.05
CA ARG A 47 2.62 -2.27 -5.09
C ARG A 47 4.11 -2.05 -4.79
N MET A 48 4.45 -1.73 -3.55
CA MET A 48 5.84 -1.66 -3.09
C MET A 48 6.61 -2.95 -3.37
N ALA A 49 6.02 -4.12 -3.10
CA ALA A 49 6.67 -5.41 -3.32
C ALA A 49 6.78 -5.78 -4.80
N MET A 50 5.86 -5.33 -5.65
CA MET A 50 5.95 -5.49 -7.11
C MET A 50 7.02 -4.61 -7.73
N ASP A 51 7.17 -3.38 -7.23
CA ASP A 51 8.17 -2.43 -7.71
C ASP A 51 9.59 -2.72 -7.15
N SER A 52 9.70 -3.58 -6.14
CA SER A 52 10.97 -3.88 -5.49
C SER A 52 11.76 -4.94 -6.26
N THR A 53 13.06 -4.68 -6.44
CA THR A 53 14.02 -5.65 -6.99
C THR A 53 14.49 -6.68 -5.97
N HIS A 54 14.11 -6.52 -4.70
CA HIS A 54 14.49 -7.40 -3.61
C HIS A 54 13.26 -7.82 -2.78
N PRO A 55 13.36 -8.92 -2.01
CA PRO A 55 12.33 -9.26 -1.04
C PRO A 55 12.10 -8.14 -0.03
N VAL A 56 10.84 -7.83 0.24
CA VAL A 56 10.40 -6.80 1.19
C VAL A 56 10.48 -7.33 2.61
N THR A 57 11.17 -6.60 3.48
CA THR A 57 11.27 -6.89 4.90
C THR A 57 10.24 -6.11 5.71
N VAL A 58 10.05 -6.51 6.98
CA VAL A 58 9.25 -5.72 7.94
C VAL A 58 9.81 -4.31 8.08
N GLN A 59 11.14 -4.14 8.03
CA GLN A 59 11.77 -2.83 8.20
C GLN A 59 11.47 -1.90 7.02
N ASP A 60 11.43 -2.44 5.80
CA ASP A 60 11.12 -1.64 4.60
C ASP A 60 9.70 -1.07 4.69
N VAL A 61 8.74 -1.87 5.17
CA VAL A 61 7.35 -1.44 5.38
C VAL A 61 7.25 -0.41 6.52
N VAL A 62 7.99 -0.60 7.61
CA VAL A 62 8.05 0.36 8.73
C VAL A 62 8.54 1.71 8.24
N VAL A 63 9.64 1.74 7.48
CA VAL A 63 10.25 2.98 6.99
C VAL A 63 9.36 3.65 5.94
N ARG A 64 8.84 2.90 4.95
CA ARG A 64 8.07 3.48 3.85
C ARG A 64 6.70 4.02 4.27
N PHE A 65 6.04 3.35 5.21
CA PHE A 65 4.66 3.68 5.61
C PHE A 65 4.54 4.25 7.03
N ALA A 66 5.68 4.53 7.70
CA ALA A 66 5.73 5.04 9.07
C ALA A 66 4.88 4.23 10.07
N LEU A 67 4.93 2.90 9.96
CA LEU A 67 4.16 1.98 10.80
C LEU A 67 4.99 1.47 11.99
N GLY A 68 4.33 1.11 13.08
CA GLY A 68 4.97 0.32 14.13
C GLY A 68 5.35 -1.08 13.64
N ARG A 69 6.47 -1.63 14.13
CA ARG A 69 6.99 -2.95 13.69
C ARG A 69 5.98 -4.08 13.76
N ARG A 70 5.17 -4.13 14.84
CA ARG A 70 4.10 -5.13 15.02
C ARG A 70 2.97 -4.96 13.99
N ALA A 71 2.63 -3.73 13.62
CA ALA A 71 1.62 -3.47 12.60
C ALA A 71 2.12 -3.88 11.22
N ALA A 72 3.35 -3.46 10.85
CA ALA A 72 3.98 -3.86 9.59
C ALA A 72 4.06 -5.38 9.43
N ALA A 73 4.50 -6.10 10.47
CA ALA A 73 4.55 -7.57 10.45
C ALA A 73 3.16 -8.20 10.28
N ARG A 74 2.11 -7.64 10.91
CA ARG A 74 0.73 -8.11 10.73
C ARG A 74 0.23 -7.94 9.30
N HIS A 75 0.54 -6.81 8.66
CA HIS A 75 0.15 -6.56 7.27
C HIS A 75 0.82 -7.58 6.33
N LEU A 76 2.14 -7.77 6.45
CA LEU A 76 2.88 -8.73 5.64
C LEU A 76 2.39 -10.17 5.85
N LYS A 77 2.16 -10.58 7.11
CA LYS A 77 1.62 -11.91 7.41
C LYS A 77 0.24 -12.11 6.80
N LYS A 78 -0.66 -11.14 6.98
CA LYS A 78 -2.02 -11.20 6.41
C LYS A 78 -1.98 -11.32 4.88
N LEU A 79 -1.15 -10.53 4.21
CA LEU A 79 -0.98 -10.59 2.76
C LEU A 79 -0.40 -11.93 2.29
N SER A 80 0.40 -12.58 3.13
CA SER A 80 0.88 -13.93 2.87
C SER A 80 -0.19 -15.00 3.05
N GLU A 81 -1.07 -14.86 4.05
CA GLU A 81 -2.21 -15.77 4.29
C GLU A 81 -3.25 -15.76 3.15
N VAL A 82 -3.25 -14.73 2.30
CA VAL A 82 -4.15 -14.60 1.15
C VAL A 82 -3.40 -14.66 -0.20
N ASP A 83 -2.22 -15.28 -0.21
CA ASP A 83 -1.41 -15.58 -1.41
C ASP A 83 -1.04 -14.36 -2.27
N TRP A 84 -0.93 -13.18 -1.66
CA TRP A 84 -0.34 -12.00 -2.32
C TRP A 84 1.17 -11.98 -2.17
N LEU A 85 1.65 -12.41 -1.01
CA LEU A 85 3.07 -12.50 -0.70
C LEU A 85 3.44 -13.94 -0.33
N GLU A 86 4.64 -14.35 -0.67
CA GLU A 86 5.25 -15.55 -0.12
C GLU A 86 6.41 -15.18 0.80
N PRO A 87 6.51 -15.82 1.98
CA PRO A 87 7.58 -15.56 2.91
C PRO A 87 8.88 -16.18 2.38
N ILE A 88 9.98 -15.46 2.56
CA ILE A 88 11.33 -15.96 2.28
C ILE A 88 12.02 -16.23 3.61
N GLY A 89 12.46 -17.48 3.77
CA GLY A 89 13.13 -17.97 4.98
C GLY A 89 12.80 -19.43 5.25
N GLY A 90 13.57 -20.02 6.17
CA GLY A 90 13.31 -21.36 6.67
C GLY A 90 12.22 -21.39 7.77
N PRO A 91 11.83 -22.59 8.23
CA PRO A 91 10.74 -22.80 9.20
C PRO A 91 10.96 -22.09 10.55
N LEU A 92 12.21 -21.71 10.86
CA LEU A 92 12.60 -21.07 12.11
C LEU A 92 12.36 -19.55 12.11
N ARG A 93 12.44 -18.87 10.96
CA ARG A 93 12.30 -17.41 10.89
C ARG A 93 12.04 -16.89 9.49
N ILE A 94 10.88 -16.26 9.33
CA ILE A 94 10.57 -15.43 8.15
C ILE A 94 11.22 -14.06 8.35
N HIS A 95 12.08 -13.66 7.42
CA HIS A 95 12.79 -12.38 7.48
C HIS A 95 12.41 -11.42 6.34
N ALA A 96 11.89 -11.94 5.24
CA ALA A 96 11.43 -11.15 4.10
C ALA A 96 10.24 -11.81 3.40
N TYR A 97 9.63 -11.10 2.47
CA TYR A 97 8.50 -11.52 1.66
C TYR A 97 8.73 -11.11 0.21
N ARG A 98 8.29 -11.90 -0.77
CA ARG A 98 8.21 -11.47 -2.17
C ARG A 98 6.80 -11.66 -2.71
N ILE A 99 6.52 -11.05 -3.87
CA ILE A 99 5.25 -11.27 -4.57
C ILE A 99 5.10 -12.76 -4.88
N HIS A 100 3.94 -13.32 -4.56
CA HIS A 100 3.65 -14.71 -4.88
C HIS A 100 3.69 -14.91 -6.41
N PRO A 101 4.26 -16.01 -6.94
CA PRO A 101 4.48 -16.17 -8.38
C PRO A 101 3.20 -16.12 -9.21
N SER A 102 2.05 -16.51 -8.64
CA SER A 102 0.74 -16.41 -9.31
C SER A 102 0.22 -14.98 -9.47
N ARG A 103 0.85 -13.99 -8.82
CA ARG A 103 0.44 -12.58 -8.78
C ARG A 103 1.44 -11.64 -9.48
N SER A 104 2.55 -12.16 -10.01
CA SER A 104 3.65 -11.37 -10.60
C SER A 104 3.26 -10.53 -11.82
N HIS A 105 2.23 -10.93 -12.57
CA HIS A 105 1.79 -10.27 -13.81
C HIS A 105 0.55 -9.38 -13.65
N ILE A 106 0.03 -9.20 -12.42
CA ILE A 106 -1.16 -8.39 -12.18
C ILE A 106 -0.78 -6.91 -12.17
N GLN A 107 -1.38 -6.10 -13.03
CA GLN A 107 -1.23 -4.64 -12.95
C GLN A 107 -2.16 -4.06 -11.87
N LEU A 108 -1.61 -3.24 -10.96
CA LEU A 108 -2.28 -2.61 -9.80
C LEU A 108 -2.49 -1.11 -9.95
#